data_AF-A0A0C3RAN1-F1
#
_entry.id   AF-A0A0C3RAN1-F1
#
_cell.length_a   1.000
_cell.length_b   1.000
_cell.length_c   1.000
_cell.angle_alpha   90.00
_cell.angle_beta   90.00
_cell.angle_gamma   90.00
#
_symmetry.space_group_name_H-M   'P 1'
#
loop_
_entity.id
_entity.type
_entity.pdbx_description
1 polymer ?
#
loop_
_entity_poly.entity_id
_entity_poly.type
_entity_poly.pdbx_seq_one_letter_code
_entity_poly.pdbx_strand_id
1 'polypeptide(L)'
;MSDSGSDSGALPGRGFDASILDKKDIELFTSLCQFVWVQGEPLPLIYEIDNEIYTKHGINLPALQRLKAIGLISLESAGYVKRKFGKHTRLFYFGKPTKIQFPHAANNQLDLGHVLLSDLGKALASAYNAKRNQEYYEYIIKRWSRQGMVVSSILARS
;
A
#
# COMPACT_ATOMS: atom_id res chain seq x y z
N MET A 1 20.84 44.87 -31.31
CA MET A 1 20.14 45.02 -30.02
C MET A 1 19.19 43.86 -29.86
N SER A 2 19.54 43.02 -28.91
CA SER A 2 18.79 41.87 -28.42
C SER A 2 17.47 42.33 -27.79
N ASP A 3 16.40 41.57 -27.94
CA ASP A 3 15.78 41.00 -26.74
C ASP A 3 14.98 39.74 -27.06
N SER A 4 15.21 38.72 -26.25
CA SER A 4 14.67 37.38 -26.31
C SER A 4 14.00 37.11 -24.97
N GLY A 5 12.68 37.22 -24.91
CA GLY A 5 11.89 36.86 -23.74
C GLY A 5 11.45 35.40 -23.81
N SER A 6 12.27 34.50 -23.28
CA SER A 6 11.83 33.16 -22.85
C SER A 6 10.96 33.31 -21.60
N ASP A 7 9.67 33.03 -21.71
CA ASP A 7 8.82 32.81 -20.53
C ASP A 7 8.76 31.30 -20.24
N SER A 8 9.65 30.84 -19.36
CA SER A 8 9.66 29.49 -18.84
C SER A 8 8.70 29.42 -17.66
N GLY A 9 7.45 29.06 -17.95
CA GLY A 9 6.45 28.73 -16.94
C GLY A 9 6.77 27.39 -16.27
N ALA A 10 7.75 27.37 -15.37
CA ALA A 10 8.00 26.26 -14.48
C ALA A 10 6.95 26.26 -13.34
N LEU A 11 6.09 25.25 -13.31
CA LEU A 11 5.26 24.94 -12.14
C LEU A 11 6.16 24.56 -10.95
N PRO A 12 5.96 25.10 -9.74
CA PRO A 12 6.72 24.67 -8.57
C PRO A 12 6.12 23.36 -8.08
N GLY A 13 6.52 22.25 -8.71
CA GLY A 13 6.48 20.97 -8.03
C GLY A 13 7.41 21.10 -6.83
N ARG A 14 6.86 21.23 -5.61
CA ARG A 14 7.65 21.14 -4.38
C ARG A 14 8.40 19.81 -4.45
N GLY A 15 9.69 19.88 -4.78
CA GLY A 15 10.60 18.77 -4.65
C GLY A 15 10.49 18.30 -3.20
N PHE A 16 10.17 17.02 -3.02
CA PHE A 16 10.21 16.43 -1.70
C PHE A 16 11.67 16.47 -1.22
N ASP A 17 11.90 17.23 -0.15
CA ASP A 17 13.21 17.24 0.49
C ASP A 17 13.33 15.99 1.35
N ALA A 18 13.97 14.96 0.80
CA ALA A 18 14.26 13.72 1.51
C ALA A 18 15.09 13.93 2.78
N SER A 19 15.70 15.11 2.99
CA SER A 19 16.38 15.48 4.23
C SER A 19 15.45 15.57 5.45
N ILE A 20 14.13 15.65 5.25
CA ILE A 20 13.13 15.67 6.33
C ILE A 20 12.95 14.27 6.95
N LEU A 21 13.26 13.20 6.22
CA LEU A 21 13.16 11.84 6.74
C LEU A 21 14.44 11.50 7.51
N ASP A 22 14.30 11.33 8.81
CA ASP A 22 15.38 10.73 9.58
C ASP A 22 15.47 9.22 9.29
N LYS A 23 16.58 8.62 9.73
CA LYS A 23 16.83 7.19 9.54
C LYS A 23 15.71 6.32 10.13
N LYS A 24 15.09 6.74 11.24
CA LYS A 24 14.02 5.97 11.91
C LYS A 24 12.73 6.03 11.09
N ASP A 25 12.42 7.16 10.48
CA ASP A 25 11.27 7.30 9.58
C ASP A 25 11.41 6.41 8.35
N ILE A 26 12.62 6.33 7.77
CA ILE A 26 12.93 5.43 6.64
C ILE A 26 12.79 3.96 7.05
N GLU A 27 13.35 3.57 8.20
CA GLU A 27 13.22 2.20 8.72
C GLU A 27 11.76 1.84 8.99
N LEU A 28 11.00 2.76 9.58
CA LEU A 28 9.59 2.56 9.86
C LEU A 28 8.75 2.41 8.59
N PHE A 29 8.96 3.28 7.60
CA PHE A 29 8.26 3.18 6.32
C PHE A 29 8.66 1.92 5.55
N THR A 30 9.94 1.53 5.59
CA THR A 30 10.41 0.26 5.03
C THR A 30 9.71 -0.93 5.69
N SER A 31 9.49 -0.88 7.00
CA SER A 31 8.73 -1.90 7.72
C SER A 31 7.27 -1.95 7.24
N LEU A 32 6.62 -0.80 7.06
CA LEU A 32 5.26 -0.69 6.53
C LEU A 32 5.14 -1.35 5.15
N CYS A 33 6.14 -1.18 4.28
CA CYS A 33 6.15 -1.72 2.92
C CYS A 33 6.07 -3.26 2.85
N GLN A 34 6.34 -3.98 3.95
CA GLN A 34 6.12 -5.43 4.03
C GLN A 34 4.63 -5.82 3.91
N PHE A 35 3.73 -4.88 4.20
CA PHE A 35 2.28 -5.06 4.20
C PHE A 35 1.61 -4.61 2.90
N VAL A 36 2.40 -4.22 1.89
CA VAL A 36 1.91 -3.67 0.64
C VAL A 36 1.64 -4.78 -0.39
N TRP A 37 0.41 -4.81 -0.88
CA TRP A 37 0.01 -5.50 -2.10
C TRP A 37 0.02 -4.53 -3.28
N VAL A 38 -0.01 -5.03 -4.51
CA VAL A 38 -0.03 -4.18 -5.71
C VAL A 38 -1.20 -4.55 -6.61
N GLN A 39 -1.93 -3.53 -7.08
CA GLN A 39 -2.94 -3.64 -8.14
C GLN A 39 -2.92 -2.35 -8.98
N GLY A 40 -1.95 -2.26 -9.88
CA GLY A 40 -1.61 -1.01 -10.58
C GLY A 40 -0.83 -0.05 -9.67
N GLU A 41 -1.37 0.22 -8.49
CA GLU A 41 -0.72 1.02 -7.44
C GLU A 41 -0.41 0.18 -6.18
N PRO A 42 0.52 0.63 -5.32
CA PRO A 42 0.77 0.00 -4.03
C PRO A 42 -0.39 0.24 -3.04
N LEU A 43 -0.82 -0.83 -2.38
CA LEU A 43 -1.98 -0.92 -1.50
C LEU A 43 -1.57 -1.61 -0.19
N PRO A 44 -1.23 -0.87 0.87
CA PRO A 44 -1.08 -1.45 2.21
C PRO A 44 -2.44 -1.97 2.68
N LEU A 45 -2.51 -3.23 3.14
CA LEU A 45 -3.74 -3.80 3.70
C LEU A 45 -3.59 -3.96 5.22
N ILE A 46 -4.01 -2.92 5.94
CA ILE A 46 -3.89 -2.83 7.41
C ILE A 46 -5.28 -2.73 8.03
N TYR A 47 -5.82 -3.86 8.48
CA TYR A 47 -7.21 -3.94 8.95
C TYR A 47 -7.37 -3.72 10.44
N GLU A 48 -6.65 -4.45 11.28
CA GLU A 48 -6.74 -4.36 12.75
C GLU A 48 -5.39 -3.86 13.25
N ILE A 49 -5.25 -2.56 13.49
CA ILE A 49 -3.95 -1.90 13.75
C ILE A 49 -3.24 -2.48 14.99
N ASP A 50 -4.00 -2.97 15.96
CA ASP A 50 -3.52 -3.61 17.19
C ASP A 50 -3.11 -5.07 17.01
N ASN A 51 -3.43 -5.69 15.88
CA ASN A 51 -3.11 -7.08 15.61
C ASN A 51 -1.58 -7.31 15.55
N GLU A 52 -1.13 -8.37 16.23
CA GLU A 52 0.29 -8.73 16.33
C GLU A 52 0.97 -8.94 14.97
N ILE A 53 0.20 -9.25 13.92
CA ILE A 53 0.73 -9.35 12.55
C ILE A 53 1.40 -8.05 12.08
N TYR A 54 0.99 -6.89 12.63
CA TYR A 54 1.56 -5.58 12.35
C TYR A 54 2.46 -5.10 13.49
N THR A 55 1.99 -5.19 14.74
CA THR A 55 2.64 -4.51 15.88
C THR A 55 4.01 -5.10 16.21
N LYS A 56 4.23 -6.40 16.00
CA LYS A 56 5.55 -7.04 16.18
C LYS A 56 6.62 -6.55 15.19
N HIS A 57 6.19 -5.91 14.10
CA HIS A 57 7.05 -5.26 13.11
C HIS A 57 7.12 -3.73 13.32
N GLY A 58 6.68 -3.23 14.47
CA GLY A 58 6.68 -1.81 14.81
C GLY A 58 5.56 -0.99 14.14
N ILE A 59 4.62 -1.64 13.45
CA ILE A 59 3.47 -0.97 12.84
C ILE A 59 2.30 -0.99 13.81
N ASN A 60 2.16 0.09 14.57
CA ASN A 60 1.09 0.35 15.52
C ASN A 60 0.51 1.76 15.30
N LEU A 61 -0.52 2.15 16.06
CA LEU A 61 -1.17 3.45 15.88
C LEU A 61 -0.21 4.66 16.01
N PRO A 62 0.65 4.77 17.05
CA PRO A 62 1.66 5.84 17.11
C PRO A 62 2.57 5.91 15.89
N ALA A 63 3.04 4.77 15.40
CA ALA A 63 3.87 4.69 14.21
C ALA A 63 3.13 5.15 12.95
N LEU A 64 1.88 4.74 12.77
CA LEU A 64 1.06 5.20 11.65
C LEU A 64 0.76 6.70 11.76
N GLN A 65 0.54 7.24 12.95
CA GLN A 65 0.39 8.69 13.15
C GLN A 65 1.66 9.46 12.79
N ARG A 66 2.85 8.92 13.12
CA ARG A 66 4.13 9.49 12.67
C ARG A 66 4.23 9.53 11.15
N LEU A 67 3.98 8.40 10.47
CA LEU A 67 4.01 8.31 9.00
C LEU A 67 2.99 9.24 8.32
N LYS A 68 1.82 9.44 8.95
CA LYS A 68 0.82 10.42 8.51
C LYS A 68 1.34 11.85 8.66
N ALA A 69 1.93 12.19 9.81
CA ALA A 69 2.43 13.53 10.10
C ALA A 69 3.54 13.98 9.13
N ILE A 70 4.39 13.05 8.67
CA ILE A 70 5.42 13.31 7.65
C ILE A 70 4.90 13.17 6.21
N GLY A 71 3.60 12.92 6.02
CA GLY A 71 2.95 12.94 4.72
C GLY A 71 3.15 11.70 3.84
N LEU A 72 3.60 10.56 4.39
CA LEU A 72 3.80 9.33 3.62
C LEU A 72 2.52 8.49 3.46
N ILE A 73 1.57 8.64 4.39
CA ILE A 73 0.31 7.91 4.38
C ILE A 73 -0.88 8.81 4.69
N SER A 74 -2.07 8.34 4.31
CA SER A 74 -3.34 8.77 4.89
C SER A 74 -3.86 7.66 5.81
N LEU A 75 -4.42 8.04 6.96
CA LEU A 75 -4.96 7.14 7.97
C LEU A 75 -6.39 7.58 8.32
N GLU A 76 -7.35 6.67 8.15
CA GLU A 76 -8.78 6.91 8.38
C GLU A 76 -9.38 5.85 9.30
N SER A 77 -10.10 6.28 10.33
CA SER A 77 -10.70 5.38 11.33
C SER A 77 -11.81 4.52 10.76
N ALA A 78 -12.58 5.03 9.79
CA ALA A 78 -13.61 4.27 9.10
C ALA A 78 -13.05 3.23 8.11
N GLY A 79 -11.77 3.35 7.75
CA GLY A 79 -11.13 2.53 6.73
C GLY A 79 -11.50 2.92 5.30
N TYR A 80 -10.84 2.27 4.35
CA TYR A 80 -10.97 2.50 2.92
C TYR A 80 -11.54 1.27 2.24
N VAL A 81 -12.41 1.47 1.26
CA VAL A 81 -13.00 0.39 0.48
C VAL A 81 -12.87 0.70 -1.01
N LYS A 82 -12.28 -0.24 -1.75
CA LYS A 82 -12.26 -0.19 -3.21
C LYS A 82 -13.48 -0.95 -3.75
N ARG A 83 -14.31 -0.26 -4.53
CA ARG A 83 -15.59 -0.76 -5.05
C ARG A 83 -15.49 -1.11 -6.54
N LYS A 84 -16.61 -1.57 -7.10
CA LYS A 84 -16.80 -1.83 -8.54
C LYS A 84 -15.92 -2.96 -9.07
N PHE A 85 -15.59 -3.93 -8.24
CA PHE A 85 -14.95 -5.16 -8.70
C PHE A 85 -15.95 -6.05 -9.45
N GLY A 86 -15.51 -6.62 -10.57
CA GLY A 86 -16.18 -7.72 -11.23
C GLY A 86 -16.03 -9.04 -10.45
N LYS A 87 -16.30 -10.16 -11.11
CA LYS A 87 -16.16 -11.50 -10.51
C LYS A 87 -14.71 -11.85 -10.13
N HIS A 88 -13.72 -11.31 -10.83
CA HIS A 88 -12.32 -11.67 -10.67
C HIS A 88 -11.42 -10.45 -10.57
N THR A 89 -10.36 -10.55 -9.78
CA THR A 89 -9.22 -9.63 -9.82
C THR A 89 -7.91 -10.38 -9.57
N ARG A 90 -6.79 -9.68 -9.74
CA ARG A 90 -5.46 -10.14 -9.34
C ARG A 90 -4.78 -9.05 -8.52
N LEU A 91 -4.26 -9.42 -7.37
CA LEU A 91 -3.34 -8.60 -6.59
C LEU A 91 -1.98 -9.29 -6.57
N PHE A 92 -0.91 -8.51 -6.47
CA PHE A 92 0.46 -9.02 -6.45
C PHE A 92 1.07 -8.76 -5.08
N TYR A 93 1.70 -9.78 -4.52
CA TYR A 93 2.48 -9.65 -3.29
C TYR A 93 3.92 -10.04 -3.57
N PHE A 94 4.85 -9.07 -3.51
CA PHE A 94 6.25 -9.27 -3.88
C PHE A 94 6.41 -9.92 -5.27
N GLY A 95 5.71 -9.37 -6.26
CA GLY A 95 5.72 -9.86 -7.65
C GLY A 95 4.94 -11.15 -7.90
N LYS A 96 4.48 -11.85 -6.84
CA LYS A 96 3.71 -13.09 -7.00
C LYS A 96 2.21 -12.78 -7.13
N PRO A 97 1.56 -13.20 -8.24
CA PRO A 97 0.14 -12.95 -8.43
C PRO A 97 -0.73 -13.89 -7.60
N THR A 98 -1.74 -13.32 -6.97
CA THR A 98 -2.84 -14.02 -6.29
C THR A 98 -4.14 -13.67 -7.00
N LYS A 99 -4.80 -14.70 -7.54
CA LYS A 99 -6.13 -14.55 -8.15
C LYS A 99 -7.17 -14.55 -7.03
N ILE A 100 -8.08 -13.60 -7.10
CA ILE A 100 -9.22 -13.48 -6.20
C ILE A 100 -10.49 -13.59 -7.04
N GLN A 101 -11.37 -14.52 -6.66
CA GLN A 101 -12.72 -14.64 -7.19
C GLN A 101 -13.70 -14.21 -6.11
N PHE A 102 -14.44 -13.15 -6.37
CA PHE A 102 -15.45 -12.60 -5.46
C PHE A 102 -16.76 -13.41 -5.50
N PRO A 103 -17.64 -13.28 -4.49
CA PRO A 103 -18.91 -14.01 -4.45
C PRO A 103 -19.88 -13.59 -5.57
N HIS A 104 -19.99 -12.30 -5.90
CA HIS A 104 -20.95 -11.81 -6.90
C HIS A 104 -20.34 -11.62 -8.29
N ALA A 105 -21.18 -11.56 -9.33
CA ALA A 105 -20.73 -11.35 -10.70
C ALA A 105 -20.15 -9.95 -10.95
N ALA A 106 -20.69 -8.94 -10.27
CA ALA A 106 -20.30 -7.54 -10.39
C ALA A 106 -20.57 -6.78 -9.07
N ASN A 107 -20.15 -5.51 -9.02
CA ASN A 107 -20.33 -4.61 -7.88
C ASN A 107 -19.76 -5.12 -6.55
N ASN A 108 -18.73 -5.97 -6.63
CA ASN A 108 -18.00 -6.41 -5.45
C ASN A 108 -17.14 -5.27 -4.89
N GLN A 109 -16.72 -5.44 -3.65
CA GLN A 109 -15.86 -4.51 -2.94
C GLN A 109 -14.72 -5.25 -2.23
N LEU A 110 -13.63 -4.54 -2.02
CA LEU A 110 -12.48 -4.99 -1.26
C LEU A 110 -12.20 -3.95 -0.18
N ASP A 111 -12.28 -4.37 1.08
CA ASP A 111 -11.77 -3.61 2.21
C ASP A 111 -10.24 -3.49 2.08
N LEU A 112 -9.71 -2.29 2.21
CA LEU A 112 -8.27 -2.00 2.17
C LEU A 112 -7.71 -1.73 3.59
N GLY A 113 -8.57 -1.70 4.61
CA GLY A 113 -8.20 -1.32 5.95
C GLY A 113 -8.01 0.19 6.09
N HIS A 114 -7.16 0.61 7.02
CA HIS A 114 -7.13 1.99 7.51
C HIS A 114 -6.08 2.89 6.85
N VAL A 115 -5.23 2.35 6.00
CA VAL A 115 -4.04 3.05 5.48
C VAL A 115 -4.07 3.10 3.96
N LEU A 116 -3.76 4.28 3.40
CA LEU A 116 -3.37 4.45 2.01
C LEU A 116 -2.03 5.18 1.94
N LEU A 117 -1.24 4.90 0.92
CA LEU A 117 -0.05 5.70 0.64
C LEU A 117 -0.44 7.03 -0.01
N SER A 118 0.21 8.12 0.39
CA SER A 118 0.20 9.37 -0.38
C SER A 118 0.98 9.20 -1.68
N ASP A 119 0.93 10.17 -2.59
CA ASP A 119 1.72 10.10 -3.83
C ASP A 119 3.23 10.01 -3.54
N LEU A 120 3.68 10.71 -2.51
CA LEU A 120 5.04 10.60 -2.00
C LEU A 120 5.33 9.19 -1.45
N GLY A 121 4.43 8.65 -0.63
CA GLY A 121 4.55 7.29 -0.11
C GLY A 121 4.63 6.25 -1.23
N LYS A 122 3.82 6.39 -2.29
CA LYS A 122 3.85 5.50 -3.46
C LYS A 122 5.20 5.56 -4.16
N ALA A 123 5.73 6.76 -4.40
CA ALA A 123 7.03 6.96 -5.03
C ALA A 123 8.17 6.31 -4.22
N LEU A 124 8.16 6.47 -2.90
CA LEU A 124 9.14 5.83 -2.02
C LEU A 124 8.98 4.31 -1.95
N ALA A 125 7.75 3.79 -1.88
CA ALA A 125 7.50 2.36 -1.80
C ALA A 125 8.05 1.60 -3.03
N SER A 126 8.07 2.25 -4.20
CA SER A 126 8.70 1.69 -5.41
C SER A 126 10.24 1.67 -5.35
N ALA A 127 10.87 2.51 -4.51
CA ALA A 127 12.32 2.59 -4.38
C ALA A 127 12.90 1.62 -3.33
N TYR A 128 12.09 1.19 -2.35
CA TYR A 128 12.55 0.36 -1.24
C TYR A 128 12.21 -1.13 -1.43
N ASN A 129 13.22 -1.98 -1.30
CA ASN A 129 13.06 -3.44 -1.26
C ASN A 129 12.71 -3.90 0.16
N ALA A 130 11.43 -3.84 0.51
CA ALA A 130 10.94 -4.50 1.72
C ALA A 130 11.21 -6.02 1.67
N LYS A 131 11.15 -6.69 2.84
CA LYS A 131 11.24 -8.14 2.90
C LYS A 131 9.84 -8.74 2.85
N ARG A 132 9.69 -9.84 2.11
CA ARG A 132 8.41 -10.56 2.04
C ARG A 132 8.06 -11.15 3.40
N ASN A 133 6.84 -10.91 3.87
CA ASN A 133 6.31 -11.47 5.10
C ASN A 133 5.31 -12.60 4.78
N GLN A 134 5.73 -13.86 4.98
CA GLN A 134 4.92 -15.03 4.66
C GLN A 134 3.69 -15.15 5.58
N GLU A 135 3.85 -14.87 6.86
CA GLU A 135 2.76 -14.94 7.82
C GLU A 135 1.67 -13.89 7.51
N TYR A 136 2.10 -12.68 7.12
CA TYR A 136 1.18 -11.65 6.67
C TYR A 136 0.43 -12.07 5.41
N TYR A 137 1.13 -12.67 4.43
CA TYR A 137 0.47 -13.21 3.25
C TYR A 137 -0.64 -14.20 3.65
N GLU A 138 -0.35 -15.17 4.52
CA GLU A 138 -1.34 -16.15 4.98
C GLU A 138 -2.50 -15.51 5.74
N TYR A 139 -2.22 -14.51 6.57
CA TYR A 139 -3.23 -13.71 7.27
C TYR A 139 -4.22 -13.08 6.28
N ILE A 140 -3.72 -12.47 5.20
CA ILE A 140 -4.56 -11.85 4.16
C ILE A 140 -5.39 -12.89 3.41
N ILE A 141 -4.79 -14.00 2.98
CA ILE A 141 -5.50 -15.08 2.29
C ILE A 141 -6.64 -15.61 3.16
N LYS A 142 -6.35 -15.88 4.45
CA LYS A 142 -7.36 -16.37 5.41
C LYS A 142 -8.49 -15.37 5.60
N ARG A 143 -8.19 -14.07 5.68
CA ARG A 143 -9.21 -13.01 5.78
C ARG A 143 -10.12 -12.98 4.55
N TRP A 144 -9.56 -12.97 3.35
CA TRP A 144 -10.35 -12.97 2.12
C TRP A 144 -11.21 -14.23 1.98
N SER A 145 -10.68 -15.40 2.32
CA SER A 145 -11.44 -16.65 2.34
C SER A 145 -12.63 -16.60 3.31
N ARG A 146 -12.46 -16.02 4.51
CA ARG A 146 -13.56 -15.81 5.48
C ARG A 146 -14.63 -14.86 4.98
N GLN A 147 -14.30 -13.96 4.05
CA GLN A 147 -15.24 -13.06 3.39
C GLN A 147 -15.94 -13.70 2.17
N GLY A 148 -15.77 -15.01 1.97
CA GLY A 148 -16.40 -15.76 0.87
C GLY A 148 -15.69 -15.62 -0.47
N MET A 149 -14.47 -15.08 -0.50
CA MET A 149 -13.65 -15.05 -1.71
C MET A 149 -12.94 -16.39 -1.91
N VAL A 150 -12.86 -16.85 -3.16
CA VAL A 150 -11.98 -17.96 -3.52
C VAL A 150 -10.65 -17.38 -3.95
N VAL A 151 -9.58 -17.78 -3.27
CA VAL A 151 -8.24 -17.24 -3.48
C VAL A 151 -7.31 -18.36 -3.95
N SER A 152 -6.56 -18.11 -5.02
CA SER A 152 -5.56 -19.06 -5.51
C SER A 152 -4.26 -18.37 -5.88
N SER A 153 -3.14 -18.96 -5.46
CA SER A 153 -1.82 -18.61 -5.97
C SER A 153 -1.66 -19.19 -7.36
N ILE A 154 -1.04 -18.43 -8.25
CA ILE A 154 -0.60 -18.97 -9.54
C ILE A 154 0.79 -19.52 -9.32
N LEU A 155 0.92 -20.85 -9.31
CA LEU A 155 2.23 -21.48 -9.45
C LEU A 155 2.68 -21.27 -10.89
N ALA A 156 3.76 -20.52 -11.09
CA ALA A 156 4.42 -20.50 -12.39
C ALA A 156 4.84 -21.95 -12.70
N ARG A 157 4.47 -22.44 -13.89
CA ARG A 157 5.05 -23.69 -14.38
C ARG A 157 6.54 -23.41 -14.60
N SER A 158 7.38 -24.04 -13.78
CA SER A 158 8.82 -24.14 -14.00
C SER A 158 9.11 -25.00 -15.21
#